data_AF-A0A208XTW1-F1
#
_entry.id   AF-A0A208XTW1-F1
#
_cell.length_a   1.000
_cell.length_b   1.000
_cell.length_c   1.000
_cell.angle_alpha   90.00
_cell.angle_beta   90.00
_cell.angle_gamma   90.00
#
_symmetry.space_group_name_H-M   'P 1'
#
loop_
_entity.id
_entity.type
_entity.pdbx_description
1 polymer ?
#
loop_
_entity_poly.entity_id
_entity_poly.type
_entity_poly.pdbx_seq_one_letter_code
_entity_poly.pdbx_strand_id
1 'polypeptide(L)'
;MTNPPLPSRPFPSRLASLAAALVVAAGLGACAIPLPDRQRTSTPSEADAAVPPPPGMSREQAEQAPTIDRGVPLSQPQTFRGVIPCADCAGQRITLTLLPDWTWRMRRVYFGTRDNKDMTFVSAGRWQRLVDSPDQIRLIGDRNEGGLYEFISGTTLRMLDQNGEPIQSTLNYALTQQFEVDFITETFPMRGKVVSKDGETTFGICSTGKRYPVARTGQAQALADAYAKLRVAPGTPVLMWIEGHIARNGEPPRESVVVDKLARGTLDSPCED
;
A
#
# COMPACT_ATOMS: atom_id res chain seq x y z
N MET A 1 -35.60 25.85 38.90
CA MET A 1 -34.32 26.22 39.55
C MET A 1 -33.42 26.81 38.49
N THR A 2 -33.40 28.13 38.45
CA THR A 2 -32.77 28.98 37.43
C THR A 2 -31.33 29.28 37.83
N ASN A 3 -30.36 28.90 37.00
CA ASN A 3 -28.95 29.26 37.18
C ASN A 3 -28.70 30.67 36.61
N PRO A 4 -28.05 31.59 37.35
CA PRO A 4 -27.73 32.91 36.84
C PRO A 4 -26.50 32.88 35.90
N PRO A 5 -26.43 33.79 34.90
CA PRO A 5 -25.27 33.89 34.03
C PRO A 5 -24.09 34.59 34.71
N LEU A 6 -22.88 34.10 34.45
CA LEU A 6 -21.61 34.68 34.90
C LEU A 6 -21.26 35.96 34.13
N PRO A 7 -20.61 36.95 34.78
CA PRO A 7 -20.29 38.24 34.16
C PRO A 7 -19.07 38.16 33.22
N SER A 8 -19.22 38.80 32.06
CA SER A 8 -18.17 39.09 31.09
C SER A 8 -17.18 40.13 31.64
N ARG A 9 -15.88 39.88 31.47
CA ARG A 9 -14.82 40.85 31.76
C ARG A 9 -14.18 41.36 30.45
N PRO A 10 -13.72 42.63 30.43
CA PRO A 10 -13.47 43.38 29.20
C PRO A 10 -12.08 43.13 28.59
N PHE A 11 -12.03 43.30 27.27
CA PHE A 11 -10.81 43.45 26.46
C PHE A 11 -10.07 44.76 26.80
N PRO A 12 -8.74 44.75 26.91
CA PRO A 12 -7.95 45.95 26.66
C PRO A 12 -7.56 46.02 25.17
N SER A 13 -8.07 47.08 24.54
CA SER A 13 -7.70 47.55 23.22
C SER A 13 -6.43 48.42 23.26
N ARG A 14 -5.75 48.47 22.11
CA ARG A 14 -4.77 49.47 21.64
C ARG A 14 -3.35 49.32 22.19
N LEU A 15 -2.41 49.13 21.25
CA LEU A 15 -1.45 50.17 20.91
C LEU A 15 -0.91 49.90 19.51
N ALA A 16 -1.35 50.73 18.57
CA ALA A 16 -0.67 50.94 17.30
C ALA A 16 0.64 51.67 17.59
N SER A 17 1.74 51.24 16.97
CA SER A 17 2.94 52.05 16.85
C SER A 17 3.43 51.97 15.41
N LEU A 18 3.17 53.07 14.71
CA LEU A 18 3.85 53.45 13.48
C LEU A 18 5.32 53.73 13.80
N ALA A 19 6.23 53.14 13.04
CA ALA A 19 7.55 53.73 12.83
C ALA A 19 7.89 53.55 11.35
N ALA A 20 8.04 54.69 10.69
CA ALA A 20 8.26 54.85 9.28
C ALA A 20 9.74 54.68 8.91
N ALA A 21 9.92 54.14 7.70
CA ALA A 21 10.98 54.35 6.72
C ALA A 21 12.33 54.96 7.14
N LEU A 22 13.41 54.28 6.79
CA LEU A 22 14.52 54.93 6.09
C LEU A 22 15.08 54.03 4.98
N VAL A 23 14.87 54.49 3.75
CA VAL A 23 15.54 54.01 2.53
C VAL A 23 16.96 54.57 2.55
N VAL A 24 17.97 53.72 2.42
CA VAL A 24 19.29 54.10 1.93
C VAL A 24 19.60 53.23 0.73
N ALA A 25 19.42 53.81 -0.45
CA ALA A 25 19.92 53.30 -1.71
C ALA A 25 21.24 54.03 -2.03
N ALA A 26 22.33 53.28 -2.06
CA ALA A 26 23.61 53.60 -2.69
C ALA A 26 24.40 52.27 -2.69
N GLY A 27 25.02 51.77 -3.74
CA GLY A 27 25.31 52.23 -5.08
C GLY A 27 26.46 51.34 -5.57
N LEU A 28 26.33 50.84 -6.80
CA LEU A 28 27.40 50.44 -7.74
C LEU A 28 28.60 49.62 -7.22
N GLY A 29 28.66 48.36 -7.64
CA GLY A 29 29.86 47.52 -7.52
C GLY A 29 29.72 46.20 -8.27
N ALA A 30 29.47 46.26 -9.58
CA ALA A 30 29.53 45.09 -10.44
C ALA A 30 30.99 44.64 -10.64
N CYS A 31 31.39 43.55 -9.99
CA CYS A 31 32.53 42.75 -10.43
C CYS A 31 32.01 41.42 -10.96
N ALA A 32 31.68 41.40 -12.25
CA ALA A 32 31.55 40.17 -13.00
C ALA A 32 32.94 39.57 -13.17
N ILE A 33 33.22 38.46 -12.47
CA ILE A 33 34.39 37.64 -12.73
C ILE A 33 34.00 36.69 -13.87
N PRO A 34 34.67 36.73 -15.04
CA PRO A 34 34.42 35.78 -16.12
C PRO A 34 34.91 34.40 -15.69
N LEU A 35 33.96 33.45 -15.63
CA LEU A 35 34.24 32.03 -15.52
C LEU A 35 34.91 31.55 -16.84
N PRO A 36 35.96 30.72 -16.78
CA PRO A 36 36.53 30.13 -17.98
C PRO A 36 35.52 29.19 -18.64
N ASP A 37 35.31 29.44 -19.93
CA ASP A 37 34.43 28.74 -20.84
C ASP A 37 34.92 27.29 -21.04
N ARG A 38 34.27 26.33 -20.36
CA ARG A 38 34.54 24.91 -20.61
C ARG A 38 33.57 24.44 -21.68
N GLN A 39 34.04 24.52 -22.92
CA GLN A 39 33.37 24.00 -24.09
C GLN A 39 32.82 22.58 -23.84
N ARG A 40 31.56 22.46 -24.22
CA ARG A 40 30.75 21.26 -24.31
C ARG A 40 31.32 20.38 -25.42
N THR A 41 32.16 19.41 -25.08
CA THR A 41 32.44 18.26 -25.96
C THR A 41 31.45 17.15 -25.58
N SER A 42 30.57 16.83 -26.52
CA SER A 42 29.58 15.76 -26.42
C SER A 42 30.25 14.40 -26.55
N THR A 43 30.21 13.62 -25.48
CA THR A 43 30.32 12.16 -25.48
C THR A 43 29.29 11.63 -24.48
N PRO A 44 28.42 10.66 -24.81
CA PRO A 44 27.49 10.09 -23.84
C PRO A 44 28.29 9.40 -22.75
N SER A 45 28.24 9.93 -21.53
CA SER A 45 28.80 9.30 -20.35
C SER A 45 27.90 8.13 -19.95
N GLU A 46 28.34 6.94 -20.34
CA GLU A 46 27.94 5.66 -19.76
C GLU A 46 28.25 5.66 -18.26
N ALA A 47 27.33 6.22 -17.48
CA ALA A 47 27.33 6.13 -16.02
C ALA A 47 25.89 6.24 -15.49
N ASP A 48 24.96 5.58 -16.19
CA ASP A 48 23.84 4.90 -15.55
C ASP A 48 24.44 3.72 -14.78
N ALA A 49 25.09 4.03 -13.65
CA ALA A 49 25.65 3.03 -12.77
C ALA A 49 24.47 2.35 -12.08
N ALA A 50 24.01 1.28 -12.72
CA ALA A 50 23.13 0.28 -12.15
C ALA A 50 23.59 -0.04 -10.73
N VAL A 51 22.65 0.04 -9.79
CA VAL A 51 22.84 -0.40 -8.40
C VAL A 51 23.41 -1.82 -8.45
N PRO A 52 24.58 -2.09 -7.83
CA PRO A 52 25.16 -3.42 -7.87
C PRO A 52 24.21 -4.41 -7.20
N PRO A 53 24.02 -5.61 -7.78
CA PRO A 53 23.19 -6.64 -7.17
C PRO A 53 23.75 -7.02 -5.78
N PRO A 54 22.90 -7.51 -4.86
CA PRO A 54 23.36 -7.98 -3.57
C PRO A 54 24.46 -9.05 -3.73
N PRO A 55 25.43 -9.11 -2.79
CA PRO A 55 26.57 -10.03 -2.90
C PRO A 55 26.07 -11.48 -3.02
N GLY A 56 26.40 -12.11 -4.16
CA GLY A 56 26.07 -13.51 -4.45
C GLY A 56 25.29 -13.78 -5.74
N MET A 57 24.88 -12.75 -6.50
CA MET A 57 24.21 -12.94 -7.80
C MET A 57 24.93 -12.17 -8.92
N SER A 58 25.25 -12.85 -10.03
CA SER A 58 25.78 -12.18 -11.21
C SER A 58 24.71 -11.28 -11.85
N ARG A 59 25.14 -10.23 -12.55
CA ARG A 59 24.23 -9.32 -13.27
C ARG A 59 23.36 -10.07 -14.29
N GLU A 60 23.91 -11.10 -14.92
CA GLU A 60 23.17 -12.02 -15.80
C GLU A 60 22.12 -12.86 -15.06
N GLN A 61 22.40 -13.31 -13.83
CA GLN A 61 21.41 -14.05 -13.02
C GLN A 61 20.27 -13.15 -12.52
N ALA A 62 20.54 -11.87 -12.26
CA ALA A 62 19.51 -10.88 -11.92
C ALA A 62 18.61 -10.53 -13.12
N GLU A 63 19.17 -10.59 -14.34
CA GLU A 63 18.46 -10.32 -15.59
C GLU A 63 17.72 -11.56 -16.14
N GLN A 64 18.13 -12.76 -15.69
CA GLN A 64 17.52 -14.06 -16.01
C GLN A 64 16.56 -14.57 -14.92
N ALA A 65 16.11 -13.71 -14.00
CA ALA A 65 14.98 -14.06 -13.15
C ALA A 65 13.83 -14.53 -14.07
N PRO A 66 13.23 -15.71 -13.84
CA PRO A 66 12.24 -16.25 -14.76
C PRO A 66 11.14 -15.22 -14.95
N THR A 67 11.01 -14.70 -16.17
CA THR A 67 9.88 -13.90 -16.60
C THR A 67 8.70 -14.86 -16.59
N ILE A 68 8.05 -14.96 -15.44
CA ILE A 68 6.74 -15.59 -15.35
C ILE A 68 5.86 -14.79 -16.30
N ASP A 69 5.47 -15.38 -17.43
CA ASP A 69 4.45 -14.80 -18.29
C ASP A 69 3.15 -14.78 -17.49
N ARG A 70 2.81 -13.61 -16.95
CA ARG A 70 1.58 -13.39 -16.18
C ARG A 70 0.40 -13.11 -17.11
N GLY A 71 0.64 -13.00 -18.42
CA GLY A 71 -0.31 -12.48 -19.40
C GLY A 71 -0.43 -10.97 -19.35
N VAL A 72 -1.46 -10.44 -20.03
CA VAL A 72 -1.68 -9.00 -20.16
C VAL A 72 -2.24 -8.42 -18.85
N PRO A 73 -1.61 -7.39 -18.25
CA PRO A 73 -2.13 -6.75 -17.03
C PRO A 73 -3.48 -6.08 -17.30
N LEU A 74 -4.28 -5.87 -16.24
CA LEU A 74 -5.51 -5.10 -16.35
C LEU A 74 -5.18 -3.64 -16.72
N SER A 75 -5.99 -3.03 -17.58
CA SER A 75 -5.84 -1.60 -17.93
C SER A 75 -6.23 -0.66 -16.78
N GLN A 76 -7.12 -1.11 -15.91
CA GLN A 76 -7.62 -0.36 -14.75
C GLN A 76 -8.03 -1.32 -13.62
N PRO A 77 -8.11 -0.85 -12.37
CA PRO A 77 -8.63 -1.66 -11.27
C PRO A 77 -10.06 -2.13 -11.52
N GLN A 78 -10.39 -3.34 -11.08
CA GLN A 78 -11.73 -3.92 -11.21
C GLN A 78 -12.20 -4.48 -9.88
N THR A 79 -13.37 -4.04 -9.42
CA THR A 79 -14.00 -4.53 -8.18
C THR A 79 -15.14 -5.49 -8.51
N PHE A 80 -15.20 -6.62 -7.82
CA PHE A 80 -16.24 -7.63 -7.89
C PHE A 80 -16.88 -7.80 -6.52
N ARG A 81 -18.20 -8.00 -6.48
CA ARG A 81 -18.95 -8.22 -5.23
C ARG A 81 -19.93 -9.37 -5.36
N GLY A 82 -20.12 -10.09 -4.27
CA GLY A 82 -21.11 -11.16 -4.18
C GLY A 82 -21.31 -11.62 -2.74
N VAL A 83 -22.35 -12.42 -2.52
CA VAL A 83 -22.60 -13.09 -1.25
C VAL A 83 -22.44 -14.58 -1.49
N ILE A 84 -21.54 -15.20 -0.72
CA ILE A 84 -21.27 -16.64 -0.79
C ILE A 84 -21.75 -17.35 0.48
N PRO A 85 -22.05 -18.66 0.40
CA PRO A 85 -22.42 -19.48 1.54
C PRO A 85 -21.40 -19.44 2.68
N CYS A 86 -21.93 -19.58 3.88
CA CYS A 86 -21.16 -19.63 5.11
C CYS A 86 -21.60 -20.86 5.90
N ALA A 87 -20.65 -21.59 6.47
CA ALA A 87 -20.96 -22.83 7.20
C ALA A 87 -21.73 -22.57 8.51
N ASP A 88 -21.43 -21.46 9.18
CA ASP A 88 -21.89 -21.13 10.54
C ASP A 88 -22.41 -19.69 10.68
N CYS A 89 -22.74 -19.05 9.55
CA CYS A 89 -23.35 -17.73 9.49
C CYS A 89 -24.35 -17.63 8.33
N ALA A 90 -25.10 -16.53 8.23
CA ALA A 90 -26.10 -16.36 7.17
C ALA A 90 -25.46 -16.21 5.77
N GLY A 91 -24.23 -15.71 5.71
CA GLY A 91 -23.48 -15.59 4.47
C GLY A 91 -22.23 -14.72 4.65
N GLN A 92 -21.39 -14.71 3.61
CA GLN A 92 -20.20 -13.88 3.55
C GLN A 92 -20.33 -12.93 2.36
N ARG A 93 -20.34 -11.62 2.62
CA ARG A 93 -20.25 -10.62 1.57
C ARG A 93 -18.78 -10.42 1.22
N ILE A 94 -18.41 -10.74 -0.02
CA ILE A 94 -17.08 -10.51 -0.55
C ILE A 94 -17.09 -9.24 -1.41
N THR A 95 -16.11 -8.37 -1.19
CA THR A 95 -15.65 -7.35 -2.13
C THR A 95 -14.21 -7.68 -2.50
N LEU A 96 -13.95 -7.97 -3.77
CA LEU A 96 -12.62 -8.29 -4.30
C LEU A 96 -12.23 -7.23 -5.34
N THR A 97 -11.08 -6.59 -5.17
CA THR A 97 -10.54 -5.63 -6.14
C THR A 97 -9.23 -6.16 -6.70
N LEU A 98 -9.19 -6.41 -8.01
CA LEU A 98 -7.99 -6.74 -8.76
C LEU A 98 -7.35 -5.46 -9.30
N LEU A 99 -6.04 -5.30 -9.09
CA LEU A 99 -5.29 -4.12 -9.52
C LEU A 99 -4.40 -4.41 -10.74
N PRO A 100 -4.10 -3.40 -11.59
CA PRO A 100 -3.19 -3.51 -12.74
C PRO A 100 -1.79 -4.03 -12.43
N ASP A 101 -1.33 -3.88 -11.18
CA ASP A 101 0.00 -4.26 -10.72
C ASP A 101 0.09 -5.71 -10.20
N TRP A 102 -0.88 -6.57 -10.58
CA TRP A 102 -0.97 -7.97 -10.14
C TRP A 102 -1.19 -8.15 -8.63
N THR A 103 -1.61 -7.09 -7.93
CA THR A 103 -2.07 -7.19 -6.56
C THR A 103 -3.59 -7.24 -6.47
N TRP A 104 -4.10 -7.79 -5.39
CA TRP A 104 -5.53 -7.77 -5.08
C TRP A 104 -5.75 -7.31 -3.63
N ARG A 105 -6.95 -6.79 -3.39
CA ARG A 105 -7.47 -6.49 -2.05
C ARG A 105 -8.84 -7.14 -1.89
N MET A 106 -9.13 -7.65 -0.72
CA MET A 106 -10.43 -8.26 -0.43
C MET A 106 -10.94 -7.80 0.93
N ARG A 107 -12.22 -7.47 0.98
CA ARG A 107 -13.00 -7.30 2.21
C ARG A 107 -14.03 -8.41 2.27
N ARG A 108 -14.01 -9.19 3.35
CA ARG A 108 -15.03 -10.20 3.68
C ARG A 108 -15.81 -9.73 4.89
N VAL A 109 -17.14 -9.73 4.79
CA VAL A 109 -18.04 -9.45 5.91
C VAL A 109 -18.89 -10.69 6.16
N TYR A 110 -18.67 -11.33 7.31
CA TYR A 110 -19.49 -12.42 7.81
C TYR A 110 -20.65 -11.80 8.57
N PHE A 111 -21.88 -12.10 8.16
CA PHE A 111 -23.08 -11.52 8.77
C PHE A 111 -24.04 -12.63 9.22
N GLY A 112 -24.94 -12.30 10.16
CA GLY A 112 -25.81 -13.28 10.78
C GLY A 112 -25.03 -14.36 11.54
N THR A 113 -23.97 -13.94 12.25
CA THR A 113 -23.20 -14.78 13.16
C THR A 113 -24.01 -15.09 14.42
N ARG A 114 -23.54 -16.05 15.24
CA ARG A 114 -24.21 -16.46 16.50
C ARG A 114 -24.41 -15.32 17.50
N ASP A 115 -23.52 -14.33 17.49
CA ASP A 115 -23.57 -13.16 18.38
C ASP A 115 -24.23 -11.93 17.72
N ASN A 116 -24.83 -12.09 16.53
CA ASN A 116 -25.47 -11.04 15.73
C ASN A 116 -24.55 -9.82 15.46
N LYS A 117 -23.25 -10.06 15.28
CA LYS A 117 -22.27 -9.03 14.94
C LYS A 117 -21.60 -9.34 13.63
N ASP A 118 -21.59 -8.36 12.74
CA ASP A 118 -20.85 -8.48 11.50
C ASP A 118 -19.33 -8.51 11.80
N MET A 119 -18.66 -9.53 11.28
CA MET A 119 -17.20 -9.66 11.38
C MET A 119 -16.58 -9.29 10.04
N THR A 120 -15.77 -8.23 10.03
CA THR A 120 -15.10 -7.73 8.83
C THR A 120 -13.62 -8.10 8.86
N PHE A 121 -13.16 -8.68 7.76
CA PHE A 121 -11.75 -9.00 7.53
C PHE A 121 -11.30 -8.38 6.21
N VAL A 122 -10.12 -7.77 6.23
CA VAL A 122 -9.46 -7.27 5.03
C VAL A 122 -8.15 -8.01 4.83
N SER A 123 -7.88 -8.37 3.59
CA SER A 123 -6.67 -9.04 3.16
C SER A 123 -6.20 -8.50 1.82
N ALA A 124 -4.91 -8.67 1.54
CA ALA A 124 -4.30 -8.27 0.29
C ALA A 124 -3.24 -9.29 -0.11
N GLY A 125 -2.95 -9.37 -1.40
CA GLY A 125 -1.99 -10.32 -1.92
C GLY A 125 -1.68 -10.12 -3.39
N ARG A 126 -1.13 -11.15 -4.02
CA ARG A 126 -0.86 -11.21 -5.46
C ARG A 126 -1.86 -12.11 -6.16
N TRP A 127 -2.17 -11.81 -7.41
CA TRP A 127 -2.96 -12.70 -8.25
C TRP A 127 -2.22 -13.01 -9.55
N GLN A 128 -2.56 -14.14 -10.14
CA GLN A 128 -1.99 -14.61 -11.40
C GLN A 128 -3.04 -15.34 -12.21
N ARG A 129 -2.95 -15.27 -13.54
CA ARG A 129 -3.69 -16.16 -14.43
C ARG A 129 -3.05 -17.54 -14.44
N LEU A 130 -3.85 -18.58 -14.62
CA LEU A 130 -3.32 -19.94 -14.81
C LEU A 130 -2.94 -20.13 -16.28
N VAL A 131 -1.75 -20.69 -16.52
CA VAL A 131 -1.20 -20.88 -17.86
C VAL A 131 -2.08 -21.83 -18.68
N ASP A 132 -2.51 -22.94 -18.07
CA ASP A 132 -3.33 -23.96 -18.74
C ASP A 132 -4.83 -23.63 -18.75
N SER A 133 -5.23 -22.51 -18.14
CA SER A 133 -6.63 -22.10 -18.00
C SER A 133 -6.71 -20.57 -17.88
N PRO A 134 -6.65 -19.84 -19.02
CA PRO A 134 -6.48 -18.38 -19.02
C PRO A 134 -7.66 -17.61 -18.41
N ASP A 135 -8.84 -18.24 -18.36
CA ASP A 135 -10.03 -17.70 -17.69
C ASP A 135 -10.00 -17.91 -16.17
N GLN A 136 -9.06 -18.71 -15.66
CA GLN A 136 -8.88 -18.93 -14.23
C GLN A 136 -7.76 -18.06 -13.65
N ILE A 137 -8.01 -17.57 -12.44
CA ILE A 137 -7.04 -16.83 -11.64
C ILE A 137 -6.85 -17.47 -10.28
N ARG A 138 -5.62 -17.37 -9.78
CA ARG A 138 -5.26 -17.72 -8.41
C ARG A 138 -4.97 -16.46 -7.61
N LEU A 139 -5.66 -16.27 -6.50
CA LEU A 139 -5.35 -15.28 -5.49
C LEU A 139 -4.45 -15.92 -4.43
N ILE A 140 -3.33 -15.26 -4.13
CA ILE A 140 -2.32 -15.69 -3.16
C ILE A 140 -2.17 -14.59 -2.12
N GLY A 141 -2.49 -14.87 -0.86
CA GLY A 141 -2.34 -13.96 0.29
C GLY A 141 -1.65 -14.63 1.47
N ASP A 142 -1.50 -13.89 2.58
CA ASP A 142 -1.00 -14.45 3.85
C ASP A 142 -2.07 -15.32 4.54
N ARG A 143 -1.64 -16.27 5.40
CA ARG A 143 -2.53 -17.07 6.27
C ARG A 143 -3.71 -17.75 5.55
N ASN A 144 -3.45 -18.36 4.39
CA ASN A 144 -4.43 -19.06 3.55
C ASN A 144 -5.54 -18.16 2.97
N GLU A 145 -5.37 -16.83 2.98
CA GLU A 145 -6.24 -15.93 2.23
C GLU A 145 -6.00 -16.06 0.71
N GLY A 146 -7.07 -15.92 -0.06
CA GLY A 146 -7.05 -16.05 -1.52
C GLY A 146 -8.05 -17.08 -2.01
N GLY A 147 -7.63 -17.90 -2.98
CA GLY A 147 -8.45 -18.94 -3.61
C GLY A 147 -8.35 -18.97 -5.13
N LEU A 148 -9.09 -19.89 -5.74
CA LEU A 148 -9.21 -20.02 -7.19
C LEU A 148 -10.54 -19.43 -7.67
N TYR A 149 -10.49 -18.69 -8.77
CA TYR A 149 -11.67 -18.09 -9.39
C TYR A 149 -11.61 -18.25 -10.90
N GLU A 150 -12.76 -18.26 -11.54
CA GLU A 150 -12.92 -18.34 -13.00
C GLU A 150 -13.77 -17.18 -13.52
N PHE A 151 -13.32 -16.53 -14.58
CA PHE A 151 -14.12 -15.60 -15.36
C PHE A 151 -15.12 -16.40 -16.21
N ILE A 152 -16.35 -16.53 -15.72
CA ILE A 152 -17.44 -17.15 -16.49
C ILE A 152 -18.06 -16.18 -17.51
N SER A 153 -17.72 -14.89 -17.39
CA SER A 153 -17.91 -13.84 -18.38
C SER A 153 -16.96 -12.69 -18.07
N GLY A 154 -16.88 -11.68 -18.95
CA GLY A 154 -16.05 -10.49 -18.73
C GLY A 154 -16.38 -9.68 -17.47
N THR A 155 -17.54 -9.91 -16.84
CA THR A 155 -18.01 -9.16 -15.66
C THR A 155 -18.36 -10.05 -14.47
N THR A 156 -18.12 -11.36 -14.54
CA THR A 156 -18.50 -12.28 -13.45
C THR A 156 -17.39 -13.28 -13.16
N LEU A 157 -16.99 -13.33 -11.89
CA LEU A 157 -16.08 -14.32 -11.33
C LEU A 157 -16.87 -15.39 -10.59
N ARG A 158 -16.54 -16.66 -10.79
CA ARG A 158 -17.03 -17.78 -9.98
C ARG A 158 -15.91 -18.29 -9.09
N MET A 159 -16.16 -18.45 -7.80
CA MET A 159 -15.24 -19.12 -6.89
C MET A 159 -15.20 -20.63 -7.24
N LEU A 160 -13.99 -21.17 -7.27
CA LEU A 160 -13.71 -22.58 -7.53
C LEU A 160 -13.32 -23.30 -6.24
N ASP A 161 -13.31 -24.62 -6.27
CA ASP A 161 -12.76 -25.42 -5.18
C ASP A 161 -11.22 -25.39 -5.15
N GLN A 162 -10.61 -26.18 -4.26
CA GLN A 162 -9.16 -26.23 -4.10
C GLN A 162 -8.42 -26.86 -5.29
N ASN A 163 -9.12 -27.66 -6.10
CA ASN A 163 -8.59 -28.31 -7.30
C ASN A 163 -8.75 -27.43 -8.55
N GLY A 164 -9.48 -26.31 -8.45
CA GLY A 164 -9.79 -25.45 -9.59
C GLY A 164 -11.01 -25.92 -10.38
N GLU A 165 -11.84 -26.76 -9.78
CA GLU A 165 -13.08 -27.24 -10.39
C GLU A 165 -14.27 -26.39 -9.90
N PRO A 166 -15.34 -26.28 -10.70
CA PRO A 166 -16.58 -25.65 -10.26
C PRO A 166 -17.16 -26.37 -9.03
N ILE A 167 -17.48 -25.61 -7.98
CA ILE A 167 -18.11 -26.14 -6.77
C ILE A 167 -19.48 -26.73 -7.13
N GLN A 168 -19.65 -28.03 -6.88
CA GLN A 168 -20.91 -28.75 -7.14
C GLN A 168 -21.93 -28.45 -6.04
N SER A 169 -22.72 -27.39 -6.23
CA SER A 169 -23.73 -26.94 -5.28
C SER A 169 -24.85 -26.16 -5.98
N THR A 170 -26.05 -26.15 -5.39
CA THR A 170 -27.15 -25.25 -5.81
C THR A 170 -26.98 -23.83 -5.28
N LEU A 171 -25.99 -23.61 -4.39
CA LEU A 171 -25.73 -22.30 -3.78
C LEU A 171 -24.89 -21.40 -4.70
N ASN A 172 -25.01 -20.09 -4.49
CA ASN A 172 -24.32 -19.10 -5.31
C ASN A 172 -22.85 -18.88 -4.88
N TYR A 173 -21.92 -19.00 -5.81
CA TYR A 173 -20.49 -18.72 -5.62
C TYR A 173 -19.95 -17.64 -6.58
N ALA A 174 -20.84 -16.83 -7.16
CA ALA A 174 -20.47 -15.79 -8.12
C ALA A 174 -20.26 -14.42 -7.47
N LEU A 175 -19.28 -13.68 -7.98
CA LEU A 175 -19.01 -12.26 -7.73
C LEU A 175 -19.17 -11.49 -9.05
N THR A 176 -19.94 -10.41 -9.02
CA THR A 176 -20.22 -9.58 -10.20
C THR A 176 -19.44 -8.29 -10.14
N GLN A 177 -18.90 -7.85 -11.28
CA GLN A 177 -18.16 -6.62 -11.41
C GLN A 177 -19.03 -5.42 -11.04
N GLN A 178 -18.44 -4.48 -10.33
CA GLN A 178 -19.05 -3.22 -9.90
C GLN A 178 -18.62 -2.09 -10.82
N PHE A 179 -19.47 -1.09 -10.96
CA PHE A 179 -19.16 0.12 -11.74
C PHE A 179 -18.07 0.96 -11.05
N GLU A 180 -18.17 1.12 -9.72
CA GLU A 180 -17.19 1.85 -8.93
C GLU A 180 -16.10 0.92 -8.39
N VAL A 181 -14.87 1.43 -8.40
CA VAL A 181 -13.73 0.76 -7.79
C VAL A 181 -13.73 1.03 -6.29
N ASP A 182 -13.75 -0.04 -5.51
CA ASP A 182 -13.52 -0.01 -4.07
C ASP A 182 -12.04 -0.33 -3.81
N PHE A 183 -11.27 0.67 -3.39
CA PHE A 183 -9.84 0.48 -3.11
C PHE A 183 -9.57 -0.21 -1.76
N ILE A 184 -10.60 -0.46 -0.94
CA ILE A 184 -10.54 -1.15 0.35
C ILE A 184 -9.46 -0.51 1.24
N THR A 185 -9.82 0.61 1.86
CA THR A 185 -8.91 1.46 2.65
C THR A 185 -9.08 1.24 4.17
N GLU A 186 -9.77 0.18 4.58
CA GLU A 186 -9.94 -0.19 5.97
C GLU A 186 -8.66 -0.81 6.57
N THR A 187 -8.54 -0.71 7.91
CA THR A 187 -7.42 -1.26 8.68
C THR A 187 -7.41 -2.79 8.65
N PHE A 188 -6.23 -3.38 8.50
CA PHE A 188 -6.00 -4.81 8.60
C PHE A 188 -4.59 -5.15 9.10
N PRO A 189 -4.40 -6.38 9.62
CA PRO A 189 -3.08 -6.87 10.03
C PRO A 189 -2.19 -7.09 8.81
N MET A 190 -1.08 -6.36 8.76
CA MET A 190 -0.05 -6.50 7.73
C MET A 190 1.22 -7.08 8.33
N ARG A 191 1.83 -8.01 7.60
CA ARG A 191 3.22 -8.43 7.79
C ARG A 191 4.05 -7.82 6.66
N GLY A 192 5.18 -7.20 6.99
CA GLY A 192 6.01 -6.59 5.97
C GLY A 192 7.40 -6.18 6.41
N LYS A 193 8.25 -5.94 5.41
CA LYS A 193 9.62 -5.50 5.59
C LYS A 193 9.69 -3.98 5.66
N VAL A 194 10.27 -3.45 6.72
CA VAL A 194 10.50 -2.02 6.94
C VAL A 194 11.92 -1.66 6.59
N VAL A 195 12.09 -0.58 5.85
CA VAL A 195 13.39 0.09 5.66
C VAL A 195 13.19 1.58 5.89
N SER A 196 14.03 2.18 6.74
CA SER A 196 14.06 3.62 6.93
C SER A 196 15.46 4.19 6.67
N LYS A 197 15.53 5.18 5.77
CA LYS A 197 16.75 5.87 5.37
C LYS A 197 16.43 7.34 5.09
N ASP A 198 17.30 8.25 5.54
CA ASP A 198 17.20 9.69 5.26
C ASP A 198 15.83 10.33 5.62
N GLY A 199 15.19 9.83 6.69
CA GLY A 199 13.88 10.30 7.14
C GLY A 199 12.69 9.77 6.32
N GLU A 200 12.95 8.92 5.33
CA GLU A 200 11.93 8.19 4.58
C GLU A 200 11.80 6.77 5.13
N THR A 201 10.56 6.32 5.29
CA THR A 201 10.26 4.95 5.72
C THR A 201 9.43 4.26 4.64
N THR A 202 9.81 3.05 4.28
CA THR A 202 9.06 2.19 3.37
C THR A 202 8.60 0.92 4.07
N PHE A 203 7.42 0.44 3.69
CA PHE A 203 6.84 -0.81 4.18
C PHE A 203 6.52 -1.71 2.98
N GLY A 204 7.23 -2.83 2.87
CA GLY A 204 6.97 -3.87 1.87
C GLY A 204 6.01 -4.91 2.42
N ILE A 205 4.75 -4.90 1.99
CA ILE A 205 3.74 -5.88 2.44
C ILE A 205 4.09 -7.24 1.83
N CYS A 206 4.41 -8.23 2.68
CA CYS A 206 4.94 -9.53 2.24
C CYS A 206 4.01 -10.24 1.24
N SER A 207 2.71 -10.32 1.53
CA SER A 207 1.74 -11.00 0.67
C SER A 207 1.64 -10.41 -0.75
N THR A 208 1.85 -9.10 -0.89
CA THR A 208 1.78 -8.39 -2.18
C THR A 208 3.12 -8.32 -2.90
N GLY A 209 4.23 -8.43 -2.17
CA GLY A 209 5.58 -8.11 -2.66
C GLY A 209 5.82 -6.62 -2.99
N LYS A 210 4.81 -5.75 -2.81
CA LYS A 210 4.87 -4.33 -3.14
C LYS A 210 5.39 -3.51 -1.96
N ARG A 211 6.25 -2.54 -2.27
CA ARG A 211 6.76 -1.55 -1.32
C ARG A 211 5.94 -0.27 -1.41
N TYR A 212 5.54 0.23 -0.24
CA TYR A 212 4.78 1.46 -0.09
C TYR A 212 5.59 2.47 0.72
N PRO A 213 5.53 3.76 0.40
CA PRO A 213 5.94 4.78 1.37
C PRO A 213 5.03 4.69 2.59
N VAL A 214 5.60 4.88 3.78
CA VAL A 214 4.81 5.02 5.01
C VAL A 214 4.37 6.48 5.12
N ALA A 215 3.07 6.70 5.29
CA ALA A 215 2.54 8.03 5.52
C ALA A 215 3.11 8.64 6.81
N ARG A 216 3.35 9.95 6.84
CA ARG A 216 3.88 10.65 8.03
C ARG A 216 2.85 10.85 9.15
N THR A 217 1.76 10.11 9.14
CA THR A 217 0.64 10.16 10.10
C THR A 217 0.60 8.88 10.95
N GLY A 218 -0.31 8.83 11.93
CA GLY A 218 -0.47 7.66 12.81
C GLY A 218 0.81 7.36 13.59
N GLN A 219 1.21 6.09 13.61
CA GLN A 219 2.38 5.59 14.34
C GLN A 219 3.65 5.46 13.48
N ALA A 220 3.79 6.26 12.41
CA ALA A 220 4.96 6.20 11.52
C ALA A 220 6.30 6.39 12.27
N GLN A 221 6.37 7.35 13.20
CA GLN A 221 7.59 7.57 14.00
C GLN A 221 7.91 6.34 14.87
N ALA A 222 6.90 5.75 15.53
CA ALA A 222 7.10 4.57 16.35
C ALA A 222 7.58 3.37 15.51
N LEU A 223 7.10 3.22 14.27
CA LEU A 223 7.60 2.23 13.33
C LEU A 223 9.08 2.48 12.98
N ALA A 224 9.45 3.72 12.67
CA ALA A 224 10.83 4.10 12.36
C ALA A 224 11.78 3.89 13.54
N ASP A 225 11.36 4.23 14.77
CA ASP A 225 12.13 4.01 15.99
C ASP A 225 12.33 2.52 16.27
N ALA A 226 11.28 1.70 16.08
CA ALA A 226 11.37 0.26 16.23
C ALA A 226 12.29 -0.37 15.18
N TYR A 227 12.20 0.09 13.92
CA TYR A 227 13.15 -0.29 12.87
C TYR A 227 14.59 0.05 13.26
N ALA A 228 14.83 1.25 13.80
CA ALA A 228 16.17 1.69 14.17
C ALA A 228 16.82 0.87 15.29
N LYS A 229 16.01 0.38 16.24
CA LYS A 229 16.47 -0.49 17.33
C LYS A 229 16.78 -1.91 16.85
N LEU A 230 16.06 -2.38 15.83
CA LEU A 230 16.16 -3.76 15.36
C LEU A 230 17.20 -3.93 14.27
N ARG A 231 17.33 -3.00 13.31
CA ARG A 231 18.21 -3.19 12.13
C ARG A 231 19.66 -3.52 12.51
N VAL A 232 20.25 -4.49 11.80
CA VAL A 232 21.66 -4.86 11.99
C VAL A 232 22.64 -3.89 11.31
N ALA A 233 22.22 -3.25 10.22
CA ALA A 233 22.98 -2.24 9.50
C ALA A 233 22.03 -1.24 8.80
N PRO A 234 22.52 -0.05 8.39
CA PRO A 234 21.73 0.89 7.61
C PRO A 234 21.17 0.27 6.32
N GLY A 235 19.89 0.46 6.06
CA GLY A 235 19.23 -0.05 4.85
C GLY A 235 18.83 -1.53 4.90
N THR A 236 19.27 -2.29 5.91
CA THR A 236 18.83 -3.69 6.07
C THR A 236 17.34 -3.74 6.39
N PRO A 237 16.52 -4.54 5.67
CA PRO A 237 15.10 -4.67 5.99
C PRO A 237 14.84 -5.39 7.31
N VAL A 238 13.83 -4.96 8.05
CA VAL A 238 13.36 -5.62 9.29
C VAL A 238 11.93 -6.09 9.10
N LEU A 239 11.63 -7.35 9.43
CA LEU A 239 10.28 -7.88 9.34
C LEU A 239 9.45 -7.39 10.54
N MET A 240 8.30 -6.79 10.26
CA MET A 240 7.41 -6.21 11.28
C MET A 240 5.94 -6.53 11.00
N TRP A 241 5.15 -6.56 12.07
CA TRP A 241 3.70 -6.68 12.06
C TRP A 241 3.07 -5.39 12.54
N ILE A 242 2.10 -4.90 11.77
CA ILE A 242 1.33 -3.71 12.08
C ILE A 242 -0.15 -3.99 11.87
N GLU A 243 -1.01 -3.24 12.55
CA GLU A 243 -2.33 -2.92 12.04
C GLU A 243 -2.21 -1.61 11.28
N GLY A 244 -2.73 -1.56 10.06
CA GLY A 244 -2.68 -0.37 9.23
C GLY A 244 -3.61 -0.46 8.04
N HIS A 245 -3.63 0.57 7.21
CA HIS A 245 -4.37 0.57 5.97
C HIS A 245 -3.56 1.18 4.83
N ILE A 246 -3.94 0.88 3.58
CA ILE A 246 -3.34 1.49 2.40
C ILE A 246 -4.20 2.69 2.02
N ALA A 247 -3.74 3.88 2.40
CA ALA A 247 -4.38 5.13 2.02
C ALA A 247 -4.01 5.50 0.58
N ARG A 248 -4.92 6.20 -0.11
CA ARG A 248 -4.73 6.69 -1.48
C ARG A 248 -5.07 8.18 -1.52
N ASN A 249 -4.06 9.03 -1.59
CA ASN A 249 -4.19 10.49 -1.43
C ASN A 249 -3.46 11.26 -2.54
N GLY A 250 -3.81 12.54 -2.70
CA GLY A 250 -3.15 13.46 -3.64
C GLY A 250 -3.67 13.38 -5.08
N GLU A 251 -3.09 14.21 -5.95
CA GLU A 251 -3.45 14.32 -7.36
C GLU A 251 -2.16 14.39 -8.22
N PRO A 252 -1.82 13.37 -9.02
CA PRO A 252 -2.53 12.09 -9.15
C PRO A 252 -2.47 11.25 -7.86
N PRO A 253 -3.44 10.35 -7.61
CA PRO A 253 -3.50 9.60 -6.36
C PRO A 253 -2.31 8.66 -6.18
N ARG A 254 -1.68 8.71 -5.01
CA ARG A 254 -0.56 7.86 -4.61
C ARG A 254 -0.93 7.02 -3.39
N GLU A 255 -0.48 5.78 -3.39
CA GLU A 255 -0.72 4.86 -2.29
C GLU A 255 0.39 4.96 -1.24
N SER A 256 0.01 4.90 0.03
CA SER A 256 0.91 4.88 1.18
C SER A 256 0.34 4.02 2.29
N VAL A 257 1.19 3.34 3.06
CA VAL A 257 0.76 2.62 4.25
C VAL A 257 0.65 3.60 5.42
N VAL A 258 -0.51 3.65 6.05
CA VAL A 258 -0.71 4.33 7.33
C VAL A 258 -0.61 3.29 8.44
N VAL A 259 0.22 3.56 9.44
CA VAL A 259 0.40 2.66 10.59
C VAL A 259 -0.57 3.08 11.69
N ASP A 260 -1.58 2.26 11.95
CA ASP A 260 -2.57 2.52 12.98
C ASP A 260 -2.07 2.01 14.34
N LYS A 261 -1.43 0.82 14.35
CA LYS A 261 -0.84 0.21 15.54
C LYS A 261 0.39 -0.63 15.20
N LEU A 262 1.46 -0.48 15.99
CA LEU A 262 2.61 -1.40 15.96
C LEU A 262 2.32 -2.63 16.83
N ALA A 263 2.50 -3.83 16.28
CA ALA A 263 2.31 -5.08 17.03
C ALA A 263 3.64 -5.66 17.54
N ARG A 264 4.56 -6.01 16.63
CA ARG A 264 5.85 -6.64 16.97
C ARG A 264 6.83 -6.53 15.79
N GLY A 265 8.13 -6.55 16.06
CA GLY A 265 9.18 -6.72 15.06
C GLY A 265 10.07 -7.93 15.37
N THR A 266 10.64 -8.53 14.33
CA THR A 266 11.68 -9.56 14.45
C THR A 266 12.82 -9.23 13.50
N LEU A 267 14.03 -9.65 13.86
CA LEU A 267 15.19 -9.51 13.02
C LEU A 267 15.14 -10.49 11.85
N ASP A 268 15.50 -9.98 10.67
CA ASP A 268 15.93 -10.71 9.48
C ASP A 268 15.23 -12.06 9.20
N SER A 269 13.90 -12.03 9.22
CA SER A 269 13.09 -13.19 8.84
C SER A 269 12.58 -13.02 7.41
N PRO A 270 12.55 -14.10 6.60
CA PRO A 270 11.99 -14.04 5.25
C PRO A 270 10.50 -13.67 5.30
N CYS A 271 10.00 -13.14 4.18
CA CYS A 271 8.54 -12.97 4.00
C CYS A 271 7.87 -14.32 3.66
N GLU A 272 8.66 -15.33 3.31
CA GLU A 272 8.23 -16.70 3.08
C GLU A 272 8.07 -17.38 4.44
N ASP A 273 6.96 -18.10 4.62
CA ASP A 273 6.71 -18.98 5.76
C ASP A 273 7.30 -20.38 5.54
#